data_AF-G0QWF1-F1
#
_entry.id   AF-G0QWF1-F1
#
_cell.length_a   1.000
_cell.length_b   1.000
_cell.length_c   1.000
_cell.angle_alpha   90.00
_cell.angle_beta   90.00
_cell.angle_gamma   90.00
#
_symmetry.space_group_name_H-M   'P 1'
#
loop_
_entity.id
_entity.type
_entity.pdbx_description
1 polymer ?
#
loop_
_entity_poly.entity_id
_entity_poly.type
_entity_poly.pdbx_seq_one_letter_code
_entity_poly.pdbx_strand_id
1 'polypeptide(L)'
;MSFFSVIAKNKVSNQSLRNAVTALKPSQNQEIITKWIQTLNSKASSAESRSYCAQLSSLISYYNRQHTEKIPTINWEEWKKQISTKGLVEKVKENYETLIREQYQVDQIAKQVLSQTSKPLDDIENELSFHAAIWLNAYSDYTMFLFELEEYNNPNEYLMHENYDFFKGLEAELEELTETHNYIPGSKDDVNLRGYLACQFAWGKKVISFYRHPSDDFKCAKATKNMLGR
;
A
#
# COMPACT_ATOMS: atom_id res chain seq x y z
N MET A 1 3.36 24.17 7.92
CA MET A 1 2.50 25.21 7.32
C MET A 1 1.07 24.75 7.42
N SER A 2 0.29 25.42 8.27
CA SER A 2 -1.06 25.04 8.70
C SER A 2 -2.10 25.46 7.66
N PHE A 3 -2.93 24.53 7.20
CA PHE A 3 -3.86 24.71 6.08
C PHE A 3 -5.33 24.61 6.52
N PHE A 4 -5.72 25.13 7.68
CA PHE A 4 -7.13 25.16 8.08
C PHE A 4 -7.51 26.40 8.87
N SER A 5 -7.81 27.50 8.18
CA SER A 5 -8.49 28.65 8.79
C SER A 5 -9.31 29.47 7.79
N VAL A 6 -10.37 28.91 7.20
CA VAL A 6 -11.52 29.72 6.73
C VAL A 6 -12.79 28.88 6.77
N ILE A 7 -13.60 29.02 7.83
CA ILE A 7 -15.03 28.68 7.79
C ILE A 7 -15.78 29.97 8.09
N ALA A 8 -16.25 30.58 7.00
CA ALA A 8 -17.10 31.76 7.04
C ALA A 8 -18.48 31.41 7.63
N LYS A 9 -18.92 32.25 8.57
CA LYS A 9 -20.27 32.23 9.14
C LYS A 9 -21.30 32.56 8.05
N ASN A 10 -21.96 31.55 7.50
CA ASN A 10 -23.18 31.74 6.70
C ASN A 10 -24.39 31.30 7.51
N LYS A 11 -25.11 32.29 8.04
CA LYS A 11 -26.41 32.15 8.69
C LYS A 11 -27.45 31.93 7.59
N VAL A 12 -27.70 30.67 7.20
CA VAL A 12 -28.68 30.34 6.16
C VAL A 12 -30.08 30.36 6.73
N SER A 13 -30.91 31.25 6.19
CA SER A 13 -32.35 31.33 6.40
C SER A 13 -33.04 30.03 5.95
N ASN A 14 -33.83 29.43 6.84
CA ASN A 14 -34.37 28.06 6.78
C ASN A 14 -35.50 27.83 5.75
N GLN A 15 -35.68 28.68 4.73
CA GLN A 15 -36.92 28.68 3.94
C GLN A 15 -36.79 28.57 2.41
N SER A 16 -35.58 28.54 1.83
CA SER A 16 -35.41 28.50 0.37
C SER A 16 -34.84 27.20 -0.23
N LEU A 17 -34.64 26.12 0.55
CA LEU A 17 -34.05 24.87 0.05
C LEU A 17 -35.08 23.80 -0.39
N ARG A 18 -36.22 24.20 -0.95
CA ARG A 18 -37.19 23.25 -1.52
C ARG A 18 -37.50 23.63 -2.96
N ASN A 19 -36.93 22.86 -3.89
CA ASN A 19 -37.31 22.63 -5.30
C ASN A 19 -36.15 22.81 -6.29
N ALA A 20 -35.29 21.81 -6.38
CA ALA A 20 -34.54 21.51 -7.60
C ALA A 20 -34.33 19.99 -7.70
N VAL A 21 -35.31 19.29 -8.27
CA VAL A 21 -35.12 17.91 -8.74
C VAL A 21 -34.33 18.00 -10.04
N THR A 22 -33.02 18.03 -9.91
CA THR A 22 -32.08 17.84 -11.03
C THR A 22 -31.61 16.40 -10.94
N ALA A 23 -31.67 15.65 -12.04
CA ALA A 23 -31.12 14.30 -12.14
C ALA A 23 -29.69 14.29 -11.57
N LEU A 24 -29.49 13.64 -10.44
CA LEU A 24 -28.28 13.72 -9.64
C LEU A 24 -27.16 12.98 -10.37
N LYS A 25 -26.23 13.72 -10.98
CA LYS A 25 -24.83 13.28 -11.02
C LYS A 25 -24.46 12.89 -9.58
N PRO A 26 -23.69 11.79 -9.36
CA PRO A 26 -23.13 11.54 -8.04
C PRO A 26 -22.51 12.84 -7.55
N SER A 27 -22.81 13.25 -6.31
CA SER A 27 -22.11 14.40 -5.75
C SER A 27 -20.60 14.12 -5.89
N GLN A 28 -19.77 15.14 -6.18
CA GLN A 28 -18.32 14.95 -6.38
C GLN A 28 -17.68 14.08 -5.27
N ASN A 29 -18.25 14.14 -4.06
CA ASN A 29 -17.86 13.34 -2.91
C ASN A 29 -18.07 11.82 -3.09
N GLN A 30 -19.13 11.40 -3.78
CA GLN A 30 -19.39 9.98 -4.06
C GLN A 30 -18.41 9.41 -5.09
N GLU A 31 -17.96 10.22 -6.06
CA GLU A 31 -17.00 9.78 -7.08
C GLU A 31 -15.64 9.40 -6.49
N ILE A 32 -15.15 10.16 -5.51
CA ILE A 32 -13.89 9.87 -4.80
C ILE A 32 -13.98 8.53 -4.05
N ILE A 33 -15.09 8.31 -3.34
CA ILE A 33 -15.35 7.08 -2.60
C ILE A 33 -15.40 5.88 -3.56
N THR A 34 -16.05 6.03 -4.72
CA THR A 34 -16.10 5.00 -5.75
C THR A 34 -14.71 4.64 -6.29
N LYS A 35 -13.85 5.63 -6.57
CA LYS A 35 -12.47 5.35 -7.04
C LYS A 35 -11.64 4.61 -6.00
N TRP A 36 -11.77 4.98 -4.72
CA TRP A 36 -11.05 4.32 -3.63
C TRP A 36 -11.45 2.84 -3.49
N ILE A 37 -12.75 2.55 -3.46
CA ILE A 37 -13.22 1.15 -3.33
C ILE A 37 -12.89 0.32 -4.57
N GLN A 38 -12.94 0.91 -5.78
CA GLN A 38 -12.51 0.23 -7.01
C GLN A 38 -11.04 -0.15 -6.97
N THR A 39 -10.18 0.76 -6.48
CA THR A 39 -8.75 0.50 -6.35
C THR A 39 -8.50 -0.63 -5.34
N LEU A 40 -9.16 -0.59 -4.18
CA LEU A 40 -9.07 -1.64 -3.16
C LEU A 40 -9.51 -3.01 -3.73
N ASN A 41 -10.66 -3.06 -4.40
CA ASN A 41 -11.17 -4.28 -5.03
C ASN A 41 -10.22 -4.83 -6.09
N SER A 42 -9.55 -3.97 -6.86
CA SER A 42 -8.59 -4.40 -7.89
C SER A 42 -7.34 -5.08 -7.33
N LYS A 43 -7.01 -4.83 -6.06
CA LYS A 43 -5.87 -5.45 -5.37
C LYS A 43 -6.22 -6.78 -4.70
N ALA A 44 -7.51 -7.08 -4.53
CA ALA A 44 -7.98 -8.32 -3.93
C ALA A 44 -7.89 -9.50 -4.92
N SER A 45 -6.90 -10.38 -4.72
CA SER A 45 -6.68 -11.56 -5.57
C SER A 45 -7.27 -12.85 -5.00
N SER A 46 -7.33 -12.98 -3.67
CA SER A 46 -7.84 -14.17 -2.99
C SER A 46 -9.38 -14.18 -2.90
N ALA A 47 -9.99 -15.36 -2.76
CA ALA A 47 -11.44 -15.46 -2.57
C ALA A 47 -11.89 -14.77 -1.27
N GLU A 48 -11.10 -14.91 -0.21
CA GLU A 48 -11.34 -14.28 1.09
C GLU A 48 -11.29 -12.75 1.02
N SER A 49 -10.23 -12.16 0.44
CA SER A 49 -10.11 -10.71 0.28
C SER A 49 -11.25 -10.12 -0.55
N ARG A 50 -11.68 -10.82 -1.60
CA ARG A 50 -12.84 -10.42 -2.43
C ARG A 50 -14.15 -10.45 -1.65
N SER A 51 -14.33 -11.41 -0.74
CA SER A 51 -15.50 -11.46 0.16
C SER A 51 -15.54 -10.25 1.09
N TYR A 52 -14.44 -9.90 1.75
CA TYR A 52 -14.37 -8.72 2.62
C TYR A 52 -14.56 -7.42 1.84
N CYS A 53 -14.00 -7.33 0.64
CA CYS A 53 -14.22 -6.21 -0.29
C CYS A 53 -15.70 -6.02 -0.66
N ALA A 54 -16.43 -7.13 -0.88
CA ALA A 54 -17.87 -7.08 -1.15
C ALA A 54 -18.67 -6.62 0.08
N GLN A 55 -18.30 -7.07 1.28
CA GLN A 55 -18.90 -6.61 2.54
C GLN A 55 -18.66 -5.11 2.77
N LEU A 56 -17.45 -4.62 2.53
CA LEU A 56 -17.16 -3.19 2.65
C LEU A 56 -17.92 -2.35 1.62
N SER A 57 -18.00 -2.83 0.37
CA SER A 57 -18.76 -2.16 -0.70
C SER A 57 -20.25 -2.05 -0.38
N SER A 58 -20.83 -3.05 0.29
CA SER A 58 -22.24 -3.02 0.71
C SER A 58 -22.49 -2.02 1.84
N LEU A 59 -21.58 -1.94 2.83
CA LEU A 59 -21.63 -0.92 3.89
C LEU A 59 -21.55 0.50 3.32
N ILE A 60 -20.61 0.73 2.39
CA ILE A 60 -20.46 2.03 1.72
C ILE A 60 -21.75 2.39 0.97
N SER A 61 -22.33 1.44 0.24
CA SER A 61 -23.57 1.66 -0.51
C SER A 61 -24.77 1.93 0.42
N TYR A 62 -24.84 1.22 1.55
CA TYR A 62 -25.88 1.40 2.55
C TYR A 62 -25.85 2.80 3.17
N TYR A 63 -24.68 3.28 3.61
CA TYR A 63 -24.55 4.61 4.21
C TYR A 63 -24.62 5.75 3.20
N ASN A 64 -24.23 5.53 1.93
CA ASN A 64 -24.27 6.54 0.88
C ASN A 64 -25.56 6.52 0.04
N ARG A 65 -26.57 5.74 0.43
CA ARG A 65 -27.86 5.73 -0.27
C ARG A 65 -28.50 7.13 -0.20
N GLN A 66 -28.91 7.64 -1.36
CA GLN A 66 -29.58 8.94 -1.41
C GLN A 66 -31.06 8.77 -1.03
N HIS A 67 -31.52 9.48 -0.01
CA HIS A 67 -32.94 9.52 0.37
C HIS A 67 -33.64 10.64 -0.38
N THR A 68 -34.32 10.32 -1.48
CA THR A 68 -34.94 11.31 -2.39
C THR A 68 -36.46 11.41 -2.22
N GLU A 69 -37.02 10.89 -1.13
CA GLU A 69 -38.45 11.03 -0.89
C GLU A 69 -38.81 12.49 -0.63
N LYS A 70 -39.76 13.03 -1.40
CA LYS A 70 -40.32 14.36 -1.17
C LYS A 70 -41.15 14.28 0.10
N ILE A 71 -40.59 14.74 1.22
CA ILE A 71 -41.31 14.81 2.50
C ILE A 71 -42.50 15.77 2.31
N PRO A 72 -43.76 15.27 2.36
CA PRO A 72 -44.93 16.10 2.12
C PRO A 72 -45.09 17.13 3.24
N THR A 73 -45.55 18.33 2.88
CA THR A 73 -45.85 19.37 3.87
C THR A 73 -47.26 19.16 4.40
N ILE A 74 -47.42 19.05 5.71
CA ILE A 74 -48.73 18.80 6.33
C ILE A 74 -49.49 20.12 6.45
N ASN A 75 -50.69 20.17 5.87
CA ASN A 75 -51.60 21.31 5.97
C ASN A 75 -52.56 21.15 7.17
N TRP A 76 -52.11 21.54 8.36
CA TRP A 76 -52.88 21.37 9.60
C TRP A 76 -54.24 22.11 9.61
N GLU A 77 -54.35 23.23 8.90
CA GLU A 77 -55.57 24.05 8.84
C GLU A 77 -56.70 23.38 8.03
N GLU A 78 -56.34 22.58 7.03
CA GLU A 78 -57.30 21.82 6.24
C GLU A 78 -57.91 20.67 7.07
N TRP A 79 -57.06 19.93 7.77
CA TRP A 79 -57.50 18.83 8.64
C TRP A 79 -58.33 19.29 9.84
N LYS A 80 -58.02 20.48 10.38
CA LYS A 80 -58.80 21.11 11.45
C LYS A 80 -60.24 21.46 11.03
N LYS A 81 -60.47 21.74 9.75
CA LYS A 81 -61.82 22.03 9.21
C LYS A 81 -62.63 20.76 8.91
N GLN A 82 -61.97 19.64 8.63
CA GLN A 82 -62.63 18.39 8.21
C GLN A 82 -62.94 17.44 9.38
N ILE A 83 -62.22 17.53 10.51
CA ILE A 83 -62.39 16.64 11.66
C ILE A 83 -63.30 17.26 12.72
N SER A 84 -64.34 16.52 13.13
CA SER A 84 -65.31 16.96 14.16
C SER A 84 -64.80 16.80 15.60
N THR A 85 -63.73 16.04 15.82
CA THR A 85 -63.19 15.76 17.16
C THR A 85 -62.37 16.94 17.68
N LYS A 86 -62.94 17.67 18.65
CA LYS A 86 -62.34 18.87 19.25
C LYS A 86 -61.00 18.56 19.94
N GLY A 87 -59.95 19.30 19.62
CA GLY A 87 -58.63 19.23 20.26
C GLY A 87 -57.70 18.12 19.75
N LEU A 88 -58.18 17.24 18.86
CA LEU A 88 -57.36 16.15 18.31
C LEU A 88 -56.26 16.68 17.40
N VAL A 89 -56.61 17.58 16.47
CA VAL A 89 -55.66 18.12 15.49
C VAL A 89 -54.58 18.96 16.17
N GLU A 90 -54.95 19.74 17.19
CA GLU A 90 -54.01 20.53 17.99
C GLU A 90 -53.01 19.64 18.73
N LYS A 91 -53.49 18.59 19.40
CA LYS A 91 -52.64 17.65 20.15
C LYS A 91 -51.67 16.89 19.23
N VAL A 92 -52.12 16.49 18.04
CA VAL A 92 -51.28 15.81 17.04
C VAL A 92 -50.23 16.77 16.47
N LYS A 93 -50.61 18.01 16.15
CA LYS A 93 -49.68 19.04 15.67
C LYS A 93 -48.59 19.35 16.70
N GLU A 94 -48.95 19.53 17.96
CA GLU A 94 -47.99 19.83 19.03
C GLU A 94 -46.99 18.69 19.26
N ASN A 95 -47.46 17.44 19.24
CA ASN A 95 -46.57 16.28 19.34
C ASN A 95 -45.66 16.14 18.10
N TYR A 96 -46.21 16.34 16.90
CA TYR A 96 -45.45 16.32 15.66
C TYR A 96 -44.33 17.39 15.65
N GLU A 97 -44.66 18.63 16.03
CA GLU A 97 -43.68 19.72 16.08
C GLU A 97 -42.59 19.48 17.13
N THR A 98 -42.89 18.78 18.23
CA THR A 98 -41.90 18.39 19.24
C THR A 98 -40.85 17.47 18.63
N LEU A 99 -41.25 16.46 17.87
CA LEU A 99 -40.35 15.51 17.22
C LEU A 99 -39.55 16.14 16.07
N ILE A 100 -40.16 17.07 15.31
CA ILE A 100 -39.47 17.77 14.20
C ILE A 100 -38.33 18.68 14.71
N ARG A 101 -38.38 19.12 15.97
CA ARG A 101 -37.29 19.90 16.57
C ARG A 101 -36.07 19.05 16.91
N GLU A 102 -36.23 17.75 17.07
CA GLU A 102 -35.11 16.85 17.35
C GLU A 102 -34.26 16.67 16.08
N GLN A 103 -32.94 16.80 16.24
CA GLN A 103 -31.97 16.67 15.15
C GLN A 103 -30.81 15.79 15.60
N TYR A 104 -30.19 15.11 14.63
CA TYR A 104 -29.00 14.31 14.90
C TYR A 104 -27.84 15.20 15.39
N GLN A 105 -27.14 14.72 16.42
CA GLN A 105 -25.97 15.39 16.98
C GLN A 105 -24.69 15.03 16.19
N VAL A 106 -24.51 15.66 15.02
CA VAL A 106 -23.41 15.34 14.10
C VAL A 106 -22.03 15.65 14.71
N ASP A 107 -21.89 16.76 15.44
CA ASP A 107 -20.60 17.21 15.97
C ASP A 107 -20.00 16.23 17.00
N GLN A 108 -20.86 15.63 17.83
CA GLN A 108 -20.43 14.66 18.82
C GLN A 108 -19.93 13.37 18.15
N ILE A 109 -20.67 12.90 17.15
CA ILE A 109 -20.31 11.69 16.38
C ILE A 109 -19.01 11.92 15.62
N ALA A 110 -18.85 13.08 14.97
CA ALA A 110 -17.64 13.40 14.21
C ALA A 110 -16.40 13.39 15.10
N LYS A 111 -16.47 13.99 16.30
CA LYS A 111 -15.37 13.97 17.27
C LYS A 111 -15.04 12.55 17.71
N GLN A 112 -16.07 11.74 18.00
CA GLN A 112 -15.88 10.38 18.43
C GLN A 112 -15.15 9.54 17.38
N VAL A 113 -15.61 9.58 16.12
CA VAL A 113 -14.99 8.84 14.99
C VAL A 113 -13.53 9.24 14.77
N LEU A 114 -13.19 10.52 14.92
CA LEU A 114 -11.81 11.00 14.75
C LEU A 114 -10.89 10.63 15.92
N SER A 115 -11.44 10.53 17.13
CA SER A 115 -10.66 10.25 18.35
C SER A 115 -10.56 8.78 18.74
N GLN A 116 -11.46 7.94 18.23
CA GLN A 116 -11.57 6.53 18.60
C GLN A 116 -11.43 5.67 17.35
N THR A 117 -10.18 5.46 16.94
CA THR A 117 -9.86 4.39 15.99
C THR A 117 -10.09 3.03 16.65
N SER A 118 -10.41 2.02 15.84
CA SER A 118 -10.56 0.66 16.35
C SER A 118 -9.17 0.04 16.52
N LYS A 119 -8.93 -0.70 17.62
CA LYS A 119 -7.64 -1.39 17.82
C LYS A 119 -7.17 -2.22 16.61
N PRO A 120 -8.06 -2.98 15.93
CA PRO A 120 -7.65 -3.72 14.73
C PRO A 120 -7.24 -2.81 13.56
N LEU A 121 -7.75 -1.58 13.48
CA LEU A 121 -7.29 -0.61 12.50
C LEU A 121 -5.89 -0.10 12.85
N ASP A 122 -5.62 0.17 14.13
CA ASP A 122 -4.29 0.58 14.61
C ASP A 122 -3.22 -0.50 14.32
N ASP A 123 -3.58 -1.78 14.45
CA ASP A 123 -2.67 -2.89 14.13
C ASP A 123 -2.26 -2.87 12.65
N ILE A 124 -3.23 -2.71 11.73
CA ILE A 124 -2.97 -2.61 10.29
C ILE A 124 -2.24 -1.30 9.95
N GLU A 125 -2.53 -0.19 10.64
CA GLU A 125 -1.84 1.07 10.44
C GLU A 125 -0.35 0.94 10.71
N ASN A 126 0.02 0.27 11.81
CA ASN A 126 1.42 0.00 12.14
C ASN A 126 2.07 -0.98 11.15
N GLU A 127 1.36 -2.04 10.76
CA GLU A 127 1.85 -3.02 9.79
C GLU A 127 2.14 -2.37 8.43
N LEU A 128 1.17 -1.61 7.89
CA LEU A 128 1.33 -0.94 6.60
C LEU A 128 2.37 0.18 6.65
N SER A 129 2.49 0.89 7.77
CA SER A 129 3.55 1.90 7.96
C SER A 129 4.94 1.27 7.92
N PHE A 130 5.13 0.16 8.64
CA PHE A 130 6.40 -0.55 8.64
C PHE A 130 6.70 -1.18 7.28
N HIS A 131 5.73 -1.86 6.68
CA HIS A 131 5.86 -2.44 5.34
C HIS A 131 6.23 -1.35 4.32
N ALA A 132 5.57 -0.19 4.35
CA ALA A 132 5.91 0.93 3.48
C ALA A 132 7.33 1.44 3.74
N ALA A 133 7.77 1.53 5.00
CA ALA A 133 9.13 1.96 5.34
C ALA A 133 10.21 1.03 4.76
N ILE A 134 9.98 -0.28 4.76
CA ILE A 134 10.89 -1.25 4.11
C ILE A 134 11.06 -0.92 2.62
N TRP A 135 9.94 -0.77 1.91
CA TRP A 135 9.97 -0.50 0.47
C TRP A 135 10.48 0.90 0.13
N LEU A 136 10.23 1.89 1.00
CA LEU A 136 10.80 3.23 0.86
C LEU A 136 12.31 3.22 1.06
N ASN A 137 12.83 2.41 1.99
CA ASN A 137 14.27 2.24 2.14
C ASN A 137 14.88 1.59 0.88
N ALA A 138 14.33 0.48 0.39
CA ALA A 138 14.81 -0.12 -0.85
C ALA A 138 14.73 0.83 -2.06
N TYR A 139 13.66 1.62 -2.17
CA TYR A 139 13.52 2.64 -3.20
C TYR A 139 14.60 3.73 -3.07
N SER A 140 14.90 4.15 -1.84
CA SER A 140 15.97 5.09 -1.56
C SER A 140 17.33 4.52 -1.92
N ASP A 141 17.60 3.25 -1.63
CA ASP A 141 18.88 2.60 -1.94
C ASP A 141 19.15 2.64 -3.46
N TYR A 142 18.16 2.30 -4.28
CA TYR A 142 18.29 2.36 -5.74
C TYR A 142 18.38 3.79 -6.27
N THR A 143 17.65 4.73 -5.67
CA THR A 143 17.70 6.14 -6.06
C THR A 143 19.07 6.72 -5.77
N MET A 144 19.63 6.45 -4.59
CA MET A 144 20.96 6.89 -4.21
C MET A 144 22.04 6.22 -5.06
N PHE A 145 21.92 4.93 -5.35
CA PHE A 145 22.84 4.27 -6.27
C PHE A 145 22.87 4.95 -7.65
N LEU A 146 21.71 5.24 -8.24
CA LEU A 146 21.64 5.92 -9.53
C LEU A 146 22.16 7.36 -9.47
N PHE A 147 21.97 8.04 -8.34
CA PHE A 147 22.51 9.37 -8.11
C PHE A 147 24.05 9.37 -8.08
N GLU A 148 24.66 8.47 -7.30
CA GLU A 148 26.13 8.35 -7.26
C GLU A 148 26.72 7.85 -8.60
N LEU A 149 25.95 7.03 -9.34
CA LEU A 149 26.34 6.56 -10.67
C LEU A 149 26.48 7.70 -11.69
N GLU A 150 25.89 8.87 -11.45
CA GLU A 150 26.07 10.05 -12.32
C GLU A 150 27.54 10.51 -12.36
N GLU A 151 28.30 10.29 -11.28
CA GLU A 151 29.73 10.65 -11.19
C GLU A 151 30.67 9.57 -11.73
N TYR A 152 30.16 8.34 -11.92
CA TYR A 152 30.94 7.21 -12.41
C TYR A 152 30.73 7.01 -13.92
N ASN A 153 31.68 7.50 -14.73
CA ASN A 153 31.59 7.47 -16.18
C ASN A 153 32.78 6.75 -16.85
N ASN A 154 32.50 5.92 -17.86
CA ASN A 154 33.49 5.13 -18.61
C ASN A 154 34.52 4.37 -17.73
N PRO A 155 34.16 3.17 -17.23
CA PRO A 155 35.03 2.33 -16.40
C PRO A 155 36.44 2.05 -16.93
N ASN A 156 36.65 2.14 -18.24
CA ASN A 156 37.92 1.82 -18.89
C ASN A 156 38.95 2.95 -18.80
N GLU A 157 38.55 4.15 -18.36
CA GLU A 157 39.41 5.33 -18.26
C GLU A 157 39.96 5.56 -16.85
N TYR A 158 39.37 4.95 -15.82
CA TYR A 158 39.87 5.02 -14.45
C TYR A 158 41.08 4.09 -14.24
N LEU A 159 41.94 4.46 -13.30
CA LEU A 159 42.97 3.56 -12.79
C LEU A 159 42.33 2.39 -12.02
N MET A 160 43.05 1.27 -11.92
CA MET A 160 42.52 0.08 -11.26
C MET A 160 42.12 0.33 -9.79
N HIS A 161 42.97 0.98 -9.00
CA HIS A 161 42.65 1.28 -7.60
C HIS A 161 41.51 2.31 -7.47
N GLU A 162 41.42 3.30 -8.38
CA GLU A 162 40.29 4.26 -8.41
C GLU A 162 38.95 3.54 -8.64
N ASN A 163 38.91 2.55 -9.54
CA ASN A 163 37.71 1.73 -9.74
C ASN A 163 37.31 0.95 -8.47
N TYR A 164 38.28 0.46 -7.70
CA TYR A 164 38.01 -0.22 -6.43
C TYR A 164 37.52 0.76 -5.34
N ASP A 165 37.94 2.03 -5.39
CA ASP A 165 37.45 3.08 -4.49
C ASP A 165 35.98 3.46 -4.75
N PHE A 166 35.51 3.38 -6.01
CA PHE A 166 34.08 3.54 -6.33
C PHE A 166 33.24 2.35 -5.82
N PHE A 167 33.71 1.12 -6.04
CA PHE A 167 33.03 -0.10 -5.59
C PHE A 167 33.61 -0.61 -4.26
N LYS A 168 33.45 0.20 -3.21
CA LYS A 168 33.94 -0.11 -1.87
C LYS A 168 33.43 -1.48 -1.41
N GLY A 169 34.36 -2.30 -0.93
CA GLY A 169 34.11 -3.69 -0.53
C GLY A 169 34.85 -4.70 -1.41
N LEU A 170 35.04 -4.41 -2.71
CA LEU A 170 35.73 -5.33 -3.62
C LEU A 170 37.20 -5.59 -3.22
N GLU A 171 37.90 -4.59 -2.69
CA GLU A 171 39.28 -4.76 -2.22
C GLU A 171 39.32 -5.68 -0.99
N ALA A 172 38.43 -5.48 -0.02
CA ALA A 172 38.33 -6.32 1.17
C ALA A 172 37.94 -7.78 0.82
N GLU A 173 37.05 -7.98 -0.15
CA GLU A 173 36.74 -9.31 -0.67
C GLU A 173 37.93 -9.95 -1.40
N LEU A 174 38.72 -9.16 -2.14
CA LEU A 174 39.94 -9.64 -2.79
C LEU A 174 41.03 -10.00 -1.78
N GLU A 175 41.18 -9.22 -0.71
CA GLU A 175 42.06 -9.53 0.43
C GLU A 175 41.62 -10.84 1.08
N GLU A 176 40.32 -11.05 1.32
CA GLU A 176 39.81 -12.31 1.87
C GLU A 176 40.19 -13.51 1.00
N LEU A 177 40.06 -13.41 -0.32
CA LEU A 177 40.48 -14.46 -1.25
C LEU A 177 41.99 -14.69 -1.20
N THR A 178 42.77 -13.64 -1.03
CA THR A 178 44.24 -13.70 -0.96
C THR A 178 44.70 -14.35 0.34
N GLU A 179 44.23 -13.85 1.49
CA GLU A 179 44.57 -14.34 2.83
C GLU A 179 44.11 -15.78 3.07
N THR A 180 42.97 -16.17 2.49
CA THR A 180 42.48 -17.55 2.57
C THR A 180 43.07 -18.47 1.51
N HIS A 181 44.07 -18.02 0.73
CA HIS A 181 44.68 -18.75 -0.37
C HIS A 181 43.69 -19.28 -1.42
N ASN A 182 42.52 -18.64 -1.57
CA ASN A 182 41.54 -18.92 -2.62
C ASN A 182 41.91 -18.21 -3.94
N TYR A 183 43.13 -18.41 -4.43
CA TYR A 183 43.64 -17.78 -5.65
C TYR A 183 43.09 -18.38 -6.96
N ILE A 184 42.11 -19.30 -6.91
CA ILE A 184 41.41 -19.79 -8.11
C ILE A 184 40.28 -18.80 -8.45
N PRO A 185 40.35 -18.08 -9.58
CA PRO A 185 39.43 -16.98 -9.87
C PRO A 185 37.98 -17.47 -10.04
N GLY A 186 37.09 -16.83 -9.29
CA GLY A 186 35.66 -17.12 -9.23
C GLY A 186 35.31 -18.51 -8.73
N SER A 187 36.10 -19.06 -7.80
CA SER A 187 35.72 -20.24 -7.02
C SER A 187 34.58 -19.95 -6.05
N LYS A 188 34.46 -18.73 -5.51
CA LYS A 188 33.38 -18.31 -4.60
C LYS A 188 32.20 -17.61 -5.29
N ASP A 189 32.32 -17.29 -6.58
CA ASP A 189 31.23 -16.71 -7.36
C ASP A 189 30.23 -17.80 -7.76
N ASP A 190 28.96 -17.66 -7.35
CA ASP A 190 27.88 -18.57 -7.76
C ASP A 190 27.74 -18.58 -9.30
N VAL A 191 27.83 -17.39 -9.91
CA VAL A 191 27.84 -17.21 -11.35
C VAL A 191 29.17 -16.61 -11.79
N ASN A 192 30.17 -17.48 -12.02
CA ASN A 192 31.46 -17.09 -12.59
C ASN A 192 31.37 -16.80 -14.10
N LEU A 193 30.67 -15.72 -14.45
CA LEU A 193 30.45 -15.28 -15.84
C LEU A 193 31.78 -15.10 -16.60
N ARG A 194 32.80 -14.54 -15.94
CA ARG A 194 34.13 -14.33 -16.54
C ARG A 194 34.80 -15.65 -16.92
N GLY A 195 34.62 -16.70 -16.12
CA GLY A 195 35.08 -18.05 -16.40
C GLY A 195 34.38 -18.66 -17.61
N TYR A 196 33.05 -18.53 -17.71
CA TYR A 196 32.29 -18.96 -18.89
C TYR A 196 32.77 -18.27 -20.18
N LEU A 197 33.03 -16.96 -20.11
CA LEU A 197 33.53 -16.19 -21.25
C LEU A 197 34.94 -16.65 -21.68
N ALA A 198 35.81 -16.98 -20.72
CA ALA A 198 37.17 -17.45 -20.99
C ALA A 198 37.21 -18.85 -21.62
N CYS A 199 36.29 -19.74 -21.22
CA CYS A 199 36.31 -21.14 -21.62
C CYS A 199 35.43 -21.45 -22.85
N GLN A 200 34.93 -20.44 -23.56
CA GLN A 200 34.00 -20.63 -24.69
C GLN A 200 34.48 -21.65 -25.73
N PHE A 201 35.79 -21.64 -26.02
CA PHE A 201 36.43 -22.50 -27.01
C PHE A 201 37.50 -23.43 -26.39
N ALA A 202 37.50 -23.60 -25.07
CA ALA A 202 38.45 -24.46 -24.39
C ALA A 202 38.14 -25.94 -24.65
N TRP A 203 39.16 -26.75 -24.94
CA TRP A 203 39.02 -28.20 -24.98
C TRP A 203 38.71 -28.73 -23.58
N GLY A 204 37.68 -29.58 -23.46
CA GLY A 204 37.20 -30.01 -22.14
C GLY A 204 36.55 -28.87 -21.34
N LYS A 205 35.79 -28.00 -22.01
CA LYS A 205 35.06 -26.85 -21.45
C LYS A 205 34.42 -27.18 -20.10
N LYS A 206 34.90 -26.49 -19.07
CA LYS A 206 34.42 -26.57 -17.68
C LYS A 206 34.74 -25.26 -16.98
N VAL A 207 33.99 -24.96 -15.93
CA VAL A 207 34.32 -23.90 -14.96
C VAL A 207 34.79 -24.55 -13.67
N ILE A 208 35.42 -23.77 -12.79
CA ILE A 208 35.79 -24.23 -11.44
C ILE A 208 34.52 -24.62 -10.67
N SER A 209 34.61 -25.66 -9.83
CA SER A 209 33.50 -26.00 -8.94
C SER A 209 33.36 -24.97 -7.81
N PHE A 210 32.13 -24.73 -7.38
CA PHE A 210 31.82 -23.79 -6.30
C PHE A 210 32.59 -24.11 -5.02
N TYR A 211 33.15 -23.08 -4.39
CA TYR A 211 33.98 -23.12 -3.18
C TYR A 211 35.20 -24.05 -3.25
N ARG A 212 35.74 -24.29 -4.45
CA ARG A 212 36.95 -25.11 -4.59
C ARG A 212 38.19 -24.36 -4.11
N HIS A 213 38.80 -24.84 -3.03
CA HIS A 213 40.09 -24.36 -2.58
C HIS A 213 41.24 -25.12 -3.30
N PRO A 214 42.35 -24.45 -3.67
CA PRO A 214 43.45 -25.07 -4.41
C PRO A 214 44.22 -26.15 -3.63
N SER A 215 44.18 -26.12 -2.30
CA SER A 215 44.84 -27.12 -1.45
C SER A 215 43.98 -28.34 -1.12
N ASP A 216 42.73 -28.38 -1.55
CA ASP A 216 41.83 -29.49 -1.21
C ASP A 216 42.15 -30.74 -2.05
N ASP A 217 42.42 -31.86 -1.37
CA ASP A 217 42.55 -33.15 -2.01
C ASP A 217 41.53 -34.16 -1.44
N PHE A 218 40.54 -34.52 -2.26
CA PHE A 218 39.52 -35.51 -1.95
C PHE A 218 39.78 -36.86 -2.65
N LYS A 219 41.04 -37.15 -3.02
CA LYS A 219 41.40 -38.43 -3.63
C LYS A 219 41.26 -39.56 -2.62
N CYS A 220 40.60 -40.63 -3.05
CA CYS A 220 40.53 -41.89 -2.31
C CYS A 220 41.37 -42.96 -3.00
N ALA A 221 41.91 -43.90 -2.23
CA ALA A 221 42.52 -45.13 -2.73
C ALA A 221 41.81 -46.33 -2.10
N LYS A 222 41.58 -47.38 -2.89
CA LYS A 222 41.03 -48.65 -2.38
C LYS A 222 41.89 -49.81 -2.87
N ALA A 223 42.16 -50.74 -1.96
CA ALA A 223 42.78 -52.02 -2.29
C ALA A 223 41.69 -53.09 -2.35
N THR A 224 41.66 -53.86 -3.43
CA THR A 224 40.71 -54.95 -3.68
C THR A 224 41.48 -56.23 -3.99
N LYS A 225 40.78 -57.35 -4.19
CA LYS A 225 41.42 -58.62 -4.58
C LYS A 225 42.05 -58.60 -5.99
N ASN A 226 41.72 -57.61 -6.83
CA ASN A 226 42.29 -57.48 -8.18
C ASN A 226 43.30 -56.32 -8.25
N MET A 227 44.10 -56.30 -9.32
CA MET A 227 45.04 -55.21 -9.59
C MET A 227 44.34 -53.86 -9.83
N LEU A 228 45.02 -52.76 -9.50
CA LEU A 228 44.57 -51.37 -9.68
C LEU A 228 43.32 -50.98 -8.87
N GLY A 229 43.06 -51.68 -7.76
CA GLY A 229 41.91 -51.38 -6.89
C GLY A 229 40.56 -51.65 -7.56
N ARG A 230 40.50 -52.58 -8.54
CA ARG A 230 39.29 -52.95 -9.26
C ARG A 230 38.50 -54.09 -8.60
#